data_AF-A0A0A9X7A0-F1
#
_entry.id   AF-A0A0A9X7A0-F1
#
_cell.length_a   1.000
_cell.length_b   1.000
_cell.length_c   1.000
_cell.angle_alpha   90.00
_cell.angle_beta   90.00
_cell.angle_gamma   90.00
#
_symmetry.space_group_name_H-M   'P 1'
#
loop_
_entity.id
_entity.type
_entity.pdbx_description
1 polymer ?
#
loop_
_entity_poly.entity_id
_entity_poly.type
_entity_poly.pdbx_seq_one_letter_code
_entity_poly.pdbx_strand_id
1 'polypeptide(L)'
;METMHTDMMGAATALCTLKAAATLELPVNLTVAVGFVENAIGPDAYCPSSILTSLNGRSVEIRNTDAEGRLVLADLLTFVQRDAPLSKPPHTIIDLATLTGAIVIGLGERRAGLFSNHLPLTQQLMRCGMGCGEEVWPMPIGDEHTQKMKRNLADLTNAAVGRAGGSCTAAAFLSEFIEPLRLHKTTKTIVTKTSRGGASKRRKHS
;
A
#
# COMPACT_ATOMS: atom_id res chain seq x y z
N MET A 1 11.02 -14.75 -9.39
CA MET A 1 11.15 -13.47 -10.12
C MET A 1 10.38 -13.44 -11.45
N GLU A 2 10.06 -14.57 -12.09
CA GLU A 2 9.46 -14.58 -13.43
C GLU A 2 8.16 -13.74 -13.61
N THR A 3 7.38 -13.52 -12.55
CA THR A 3 6.13 -12.76 -12.62
C THR A 3 6.26 -11.30 -12.15
N MET A 4 7.46 -10.75 -11.95
CA MET A 4 7.61 -9.40 -11.34
C MET A 4 7.22 -8.24 -12.24
N HIS A 5 6.96 -8.48 -13.53
CA HIS A 5 6.26 -7.51 -14.38
C HIS A 5 4.85 -7.14 -13.85
N THR A 6 4.27 -7.95 -12.96
CA THR A 6 2.99 -7.65 -12.31
C THR A 6 3.11 -6.75 -11.09
N ASP A 7 4.31 -6.32 -10.68
CA ASP A 7 4.49 -5.50 -9.48
C ASP A 7 4.01 -4.04 -9.61
N MET A 8 3.45 -3.73 -10.78
CA MET A 8 2.75 -2.47 -11.10
C MET A 8 1.21 -2.60 -11.05
N MET A 9 0.67 -3.76 -10.65
CA MET A 9 -0.78 -4.00 -10.67
C MET A 9 -1.58 -3.01 -9.81
N GLY A 10 -1.03 -2.55 -8.69
CA GLY A 10 -1.66 -1.51 -7.86
C GLY A 10 -1.87 -0.20 -8.62
N ALA A 11 -0.83 0.25 -9.33
CA ALA A 11 -0.89 1.42 -10.20
C ALA A 11 -1.86 1.22 -11.38
N ALA A 12 -1.83 0.05 -12.02
CA ALA A 12 -2.74 -0.29 -13.10
C ALA A 12 -4.21 -0.24 -12.64
N THR A 13 -4.53 -0.80 -11.47
CA THR A 13 -5.86 -0.73 -10.87
C THR A 13 -6.28 0.71 -10.63
N ALA A 14 -5.42 1.54 -10.02
CA ALA A 14 -5.73 2.95 -9.75
C ALA A 14 -6.03 3.76 -11.03
N LEU A 15 -5.22 3.58 -12.08
CA LEU A 15 -5.44 4.24 -13.38
C LEU A 15 -6.74 3.76 -14.05
N CYS A 16 -7.04 2.45 -13.99
CA CYS A 16 -8.29 1.91 -14.48
C CYS A 16 -9.50 2.45 -13.70
N THR A 17 -9.39 2.60 -12.37
CA THR A 17 -10.42 3.23 -11.54
C THR A 17 -10.66 4.68 -11.95
N LEU A 18 -9.60 5.47 -12.19
CA LEU A 18 -9.73 6.84 -12.68
C LEU A 18 -10.45 6.89 -14.03
N LYS A 19 -10.04 6.03 -14.97
CA LYS A 19 -10.68 5.93 -16.30
C LYS A 19 -12.16 5.57 -16.17
N ALA A 20 -12.50 4.59 -15.33
CA ALA A 20 -13.88 4.18 -15.09
C ALA A 20 -14.71 5.31 -14.47
N ALA A 21 -14.19 5.99 -13.45
CA ALA A 21 -14.86 7.11 -12.80
C ALA A 21 -15.14 8.28 -13.76
N ALA A 22 -14.16 8.61 -14.62
CA ALA A 22 -14.32 9.63 -15.64
C ALA A 22 -15.34 9.23 -16.72
N THR A 23 -15.30 7.97 -17.18
CA THR A 23 -16.24 7.45 -18.20
C THR A 23 -17.68 7.42 -17.69
N LEU A 24 -17.86 7.16 -16.39
CA LEU A 24 -19.16 7.14 -15.73
C LEU A 24 -19.61 8.52 -15.23
N GLU A 25 -18.81 9.57 -15.46
CA GLU A 25 -19.07 10.94 -15.00
C GLU A 25 -19.43 11.01 -13.51
N LEU A 26 -18.74 10.22 -12.68
CA LEU A 26 -19.05 10.17 -11.26
C LEU A 26 -18.82 11.55 -10.61
N PRO A 27 -19.74 12.03 -9.77
CA PRO A 27 -19.63 13.35 -9.14
C PRO A 27 -18.67 13.31 -7.93
N VAL A 28 -17.41 12.93 -8.18
CA VAL A 28 -16.36 12.76 -7.17
C VAL A 28 -15.10 13.52 -7.55
N ASN A 29 -14.43 14.12 -6.55
CA ASN A 29 -13.10 14.68 -6.73
C ASN A 29 -12.06 13.57 -6.51
N LEU A 30 -11.67 12.89 -7.60
CA LEU A 30 -10.71 11.79 -7.57
C LEU A 30 -9.36 12.24 -8.12
N THR A 31 -8.31 12.00 -7.35
CA THR A 31 -6.92 12.14 -7.82
C THR A 31 -6.20 10.80 -7.69
N VAL A 32 -5.41 10.45 -8.69
CA VAL A 32 -4.55 9.27 -8.69
C VAL A 32 -3.11 9.70 -8.81
N ALA A 33 -2.27 9.24 -7.88
CA ALA A 33 -0.83 9.41 -7.89
C ALA A 33 -0.18 8.04 -8.06
N VAL A 34 0.85 7.96 -8.89
CA VAL A 34 1.56 6.71 -9.20
C VAL A 34 3.06 6.96 -9.20
N GLY A 35 3.80 6.14 -8.46
CA GLY A 35 5.26 6.08 -8.54
C GLY A 35 5.69 4.95 -9.47
N PHE A 36 6.33 5.28 -10.59
CA PHE A 36 6.91 4.29 -11.51
C PHE A 36 8.41 4.22 -11.31
N VAL A 37 8.89 3.08 -10.83
CA VAL A 37 10.31 2.78 -10.66
C VAL A 37 10.57 1.31 -10.99
N GLU A 38 11.80 1.00 -11.38
CA GLU A 38 12.28 -0.37 -11.48
C GLU A 38 13.19 -0.69 -10.31
N ASN A 39 13.00 -1.85 -9.68
CA ASN A 39 13.93 -2.38 -8.70
C ASN A 39 14.96 -3.27 -9.39
N ALA A 40 16.16 -2.73 -9.60
CA ALA A 40 17.23 -3.39 -10.35
C ALA A 40 18.51 -3.50 -9.53
N ILE A 41 19.31 -4.54 -9.83
CA ILE A 41 20.66 -4.70 -9.28
C ILE A 41 21.62 -3.97 -10.20
N GLY A 42 22.45 -3.09 -9.63
CA GLY A 42 23.44 -2.32 -10.36
C GLY A 42 24.47 -1.69 -9.43
N PRO A 43 25.53 -1.07 -9.99
CA PRO A 43 26.59 -0.43 -9.20
C PRO A 43 26.05 0.74 -8.35
N ASP A 44 24.98 1.40 -8.79
CA ASP A 44 24.35 2.53 -8.10
C ASP A 44 23.15 2.12 -7.24
N ALA A 45 22.92 0.81 -7.04
CA ALA A 45 21.81 0.32 -6.23
C ALA A 45 22.04 0.60 -4.74
N TYR A 46 20.98 0.98 -4.03
CA TYR A 46 21.03 1.05 -2.57
C TYR A 46 21.22 -0.36 -1.98
N CYS A 47 22.05 -0.45 -0.96
CA CYS A 47 22.44 -1.72 -0.35
C CYS A 47 21.74 -1.95 1.00
N PRO A 48 21.65 -3.20 1.48
CA PRO A 48 21.39 -3.46 2.90
C PRO A 48 22.31 -2.61 3.78
N SER A 49 21.78 -2.14 4.91
CA SER A 49 22.39 -1.16 5.82
C SER A 49 22.54 0.27 5.29
N SER A 50 22.06 0.59 4.08
CA SER A 50 21.86 1.98 3.68
C SER A 50 20.81 2.66 4.57
N ILE A 51 20.96 3.95 4.81
CA ILE A 51 19.95 4.78 5.50
C ILE A 51 19.46 5.80 4.50
N LEU A 52 18.17 5.74 4.16
CA LEU A 52 17.51 6.68 3.28
C LEU A 52 16.74 7.71 4.10
N THR A 53 16.63 8.94 3.62
CA THR A 53 15.76 9.96 4.21
C THR A 53 14.51 10.08 3.34
N SER A 54 13.34 9.83 3.93
CA SER A 54 12.05 9.99 3.25
C SER A 54 11.64 11.46 3.14
N LEU A 55 10.64 11.72 2.29
CA LEU A 55 10.05 13.03 2.08
C LEU A 55 9.45 13.64 3.36
N ASN A 56 8.97 12.81 4.29
CA ASN A 56 8.47 13.30 5.59
C ASN A 56 9.60 13.57 6.62
N GLY A 57 10.86 13.37 6.23
CA GLY A 57 12.05 13.64 7.04
C GLY A 57 12.53 12.49 7.92
N ARG A 58 11.87 11.33 7.87
CA ARG A 58 12.27 10.15 8.66
C ARG A 58 13.45 9.43 8.01
N SER A 59 14.33 8.91 8.84
CA SER A 59 15.40 8.00 8.42
C SER A 59 14.91 6.55 8.37
N VAL A 60 15.25 5.84 7.27
CA VAL A 60 14.85 4.45 7.03
C VAL A 60 16.08 3.57 6.76
N GLU A 61 16.38 2.65 7.67
CA GLU A 61 17.41 1.62 7.49
C GLU A 61 16.91 0.52 6.53
N ILE A 62 17.64 0.29 5.44
CA ILE A 62 17.36 -0.76 4.48
C ILE A 62 17.88 -2.09 5.01
N ARG A 63 16.99 -3.04 5.28
CA ARG A 63 17.33 -4.40 5.71
C ARG A 63 17.13 -5.43 4.62
N ASN A 64 16.21 -5.16 3.69
CA ASN A 64 15.96 -6.00 2.53
C ASN A 64 15.63 -5.11 1.32
N THR A 65 16.40 -5.20 0.25
CA THR A 65 16.19 -4.39 -0.97
C THR A 65 14.95 -4.82 -1.74
N ASP A 66 14.44 -6.03 -1.52
CA ASP A 66 13.17 -6.59 -2.03
C ASP A 66 11.94 -6.12 -1.22
N ALA A 67 12.14 -5.19 -0.29
CA ALA A 67 11.08 -4.44 0.40
C ALA A 67 11.10 -2.97 -0.03
N GLU A 68 11.22 -2.75 -1.33
CA GLU A 68 11.25 -1.48 -2.06
C GLU A 68 9.87 -0.83 -2.16
N GLY A 69 8.81 -1.61 -2.41
CA GLY A 69 7.51 -1.03 -2.79
C GLY A 69 6.96 -0.08 -1.72
N ARG A 70 7.24 -0.39 -0.45
CA ARG A 70 6.84 0.47 0.68
C ARG A 70 7.65 1.76 0.77
N LEU A 71 8.89 1.79 0.27
CA LEU A 71 9.73 3.00 0.24
C LEU A 71 9.18 3.99 -0.77
N VAL A 72 8.82 3.50 -1.96
CA VAL A 72 8.15 4.31 -2.99
C VAL A 72 6.84 4.86 -2.47
N LEU A 73 6.02 4.01 -1.85
CA LEU A 73 4.74 4.42 -1.29
C LEU A 73 4.89 5.39 -0.12
N ALA A 74 5.91 5.27 0.72
CA ALA A 74 6.16 6.20 1.82
C ALA A 74 6.28 7.65 1.34
N ASP A 75 7.07 7.87 0.29
CA ASP A 75 7.23 9.20 -0.30
C ASP A 75 5.98 9.60 -1.08
N LEU A 76 5.34 8.68 -1.81
CA LEU A 76 4.12 8.99 -2.57
C LEU A 76 2.96 9.40 -1.64
N LEU A 77 2.78 8.70 -0.52
CA LEU A 77 1.79 9.04 0.51
C LEU A 77 2.07 10.43 1.09
N THR A 78 3.33 10.73 1.40
CA THR A 78 3.73 12.05 1.90
C THR A 78 3.48 13.13 0.85
N PHE A 79 3.88 12.89 -0.41
CA PHE A 79 3.73 13.82 -1.52
C PHE A 79 2.27 14.19 -1.77
N VAL A 80 1.37 13.21 -1.79
CA VAL A 80 -0.08 13.44 -1.98
C VAL A 80 -0.68 14.31 -0.88
N GLN A 81 -0.13 14.24 0.34
CA GLN A 81 -0.61 15.02 1.47
C GLN A 81 -0.04 16.44 1.52
N ARG A 82 1.22 16.64 1.07
CA ARG A 82 1.95 17.90 1.24
C ARG A 82 2.13 18.72 -0.03
N ASP A 83 2.58 18.08 -1.10
CA ASP A 83 3.23 18.77 -2.23
C ASP A 83 2.44 18.62 -3.54
N ALA A 84 1.57 17.61 -3.62
CA ALA A 84 0.74 17.41 -4.80
C ALA A 84 -0.16 18.63 -5.07
N PRO A 85 -0.29 19.07 -6.34
CA PRO A 85 -1.09 20.24 -6.70
C PRO A 85 -2.58 19.92 -6.69
N LEU A 86 -3.13 19.61 -5.50
CA LEU A 86 -4.52 19.27 -5.29
C LEU A 86 -5.36 20.53 -5.09
N SER A 87 -6.54 20.57 -5.70
CA SER A 87 -7.50 21.66 -5.49
C SER A 87 -8.02 21.74 -4.05
N LYS A 88 -7.98 20.61 -3.32
CA LYS A 88 -8.38 20.48 -1.92
C LYS A 88 -7.52 19.41 -1.24
N PRO A 89 -7.25 19.52 0.08
CA PRO A 89 -6.63 18.45 0.84
C PRO A 89 -7.41 17.14 0.72
N PRO A 90 -6.73 15.98 0.63
CA PRO A 90 -7.39 14.70 0.49
C PRO A 90 -8.16 14.35 1.78
N HIS A 91 -9.45 14.02 1.65
CA HIS A 91 -10.26 13.53 2.77
C HIS A 91 -10.03 12.03 3.05
N THR A 92 -9.75 11.25 2.00
CA THR A 92 -9.55 9.81 2.05
C THR A 92 -8.36 9.47 1.15
N ILE A 93 -7.48 8.60 1.62
CA ILE A 93 -6.35 8.06 0.85
C ILE A 93 -6.51 6.54 0.81
N ILE A 94 -6.45 5.96 -0.39
CA ILE A 94 -6.49 4.52 -0.61
C ILE A 94 -5.25 4.18 -1.42
N ASP A 95 -4.33 3.43 -0.83
CA ASP A 95 -3.22 2.84 -1.58
C ASP A 95 -3.55 1.41 -2.00
N LEU A 96 -3.06 1.07 -3.19
CA LEU A 96 -3.23 -0.22 -3.84
C LEU A 96 -1.84 -0.71 -4.23
N ALA A 97 -1.41 -1.85 -3.69
CA ALA A 97 -0.04 -2.33 -3.91
C ALA A 97 0.08 -3.86 -3.90
N THR A 98 0.99 -4.40 -4.71
CA THR A 98 1.41 -5.81 -4.70
C THR A 98 2.46 -6.11 -3.61
N LEU A 99 2.27 -5.53 -2.42
CA LEU A 99 3.34 -5.24 -1.46
C LEU A 99 4.04 -6.42 -0.74
N THR A 100 3.33 -7.51 -0.43
CA THR A 100 3.87 -8.58 0.42
C THR A 100 3.45 -9.99 0.00
N GLY A 101 4.39 -10.93 -0.03
CA GLY A 101 4.05 -12.36 -0.16
C GLY A 101 3.20 -12.88 1.01
N ALA A 102 3.41 -12.34 2.21
CA ALA A 102 2.79 -12.81 3.45
C ALA A 102 1.25 -12.78 3.45
N ILE A 103 0.61 -11.83 2.75
CA ILE A 103 -0.87 -11.80 2.71
C ILE A 103 -1.43 -12.96 1.89
N VAL A 104 -0.71 -13.40 0.84
CA VAL A 104 -1.16 -14.52 -0.01
C VAL A 104 -1.06 -15.82 0.77
N ILE A 105 -0.02 -15.96 1.60
CA ILE A 105 0.09 -17.08 2.53
C ILE A 105 -1.05 -17.08 3.56
N GLY A 106 -1.45 -15.91 4.06
CA GLY A 106 -2.51 -15.80 5.08
C GLY A 106 -3.94 -15.94 4.56
N LEU A 107 -4.25 -15.36 3.40
CA LEU A 107 -5.62 -15.25 2.87
C LEU A 107 -5.87 -16.05 1.58
N GLY A 108 -4.82 -16.64 1.01
CA GLY A 108 -4.85 -17.26 -0.32
C GLY A 108 -4.82 -16.24 -1.46
N GLU A 109 -5.17 -16.70 -2.67
CA GLU A 109 -5.09 -15.91 -3.90
C GLU A 109 -6.41 -15.23 -4.30
N ARG A 110 -7.50 -15.45 -3.54
CA ARG A 110 -8.80 -14.88 -3.88
C ARG A 110 -9.08 -13.54 -3.21
N ARG A 111 -8.58 -13.34 -2.00
CA ARG A 111 -8.92 -12.19 -1.16
C ARG A 111 -7.75 -11.23 -1.04
N ALA A 112 -8.07 -9.94 -1.12
CA ALA A 112 -7.16 -8.86 -0.80
C ALA A 112 -7.06 -8.65 0.72
N GLY A 113 -5.89 -8.26 1.21
CA GLY A 113 -5.74 -7.76 2.58
C GLY A 113 -6.11 -6.29 2.66
N LEU A 114 -6.94 -5.93 3.63
CA LEU A 114 -7.41 -4.58 3.88
C LEU A 114 -6.93 -4.11 5.25
N PHE A 115 -6.06 -3.11 5.27
CA PHE A 115 -5.58 -2.50 6.51
C PHE A 115 -6.08 -1.06 6.54
N SER A 116 -6.65 -0.62 7.66
CA SER A 116 -7.31 0.69 7.73
C SER A 116 -7.34 1.22 9.14
N ASN A 117 -7.21 2.54 9.27
CA ASN A 117 -7.38 3.27 10.53
C ASN A 117 -8.83 3.73 10.78
N HIS A 118 -9.77 3.40 9.88
CA HIS A 118 -11.14 3.92 9.92
C HIS A 118 -12.19 2.82 9.65
N LEU A 119 -12.77 2.30 10.73
CA LEU A 119 -13.69 1.16 10.71
C LEU A 119 -14.91 1.31 9.77
N PRO A 120 -15.65 2.45 9.74
CA PRO A 120 -16.79 2.56 8.83
C PRO A 120 -16.40 2.45 7.35
N LEU A 121 -15.20 2.91 6.98
CA LEU A 121 -14.71 2.82 5.60
C LEU A 121 -14.29 1.39 5.27
N THR A 122 -13.67 0.69 6.24
CA THR A 122 -13.38 -0.74 6.15
C THR A 122 -14.65 -1.54 5.83
N GLN A 123 -15.73 -1.30 6.59
CA GLN A 123 -17.00 -1.98 6.38
C GLN A 123 -17.64 -1.65 5.02
N GLN A 124 -17.52 -0.40 4.56
CA GLN A 124 -17.99 -0.01 3.23
C GLN A 124 -17.24 -0.78 2.14
N LEU A 125 -15.91 -0.83 2.20
CA LEU A 125 -15.10 -1.55 1.21
C LEU A 125 -15.36 -3.06 1.23
N MET A 126 -15.53 -3.68 2.40
CA MET A 126 -15.89 -5.08 2.50
C MET A 126 -17.23 -5.36 1.79
N ARG A 127 -18.25 -4.51 2.00
CA ARG A 127 -19.55 -4.64 1.32
C ARG A 127 -19.43 -4.46 -0.19
N CYS A 128 -18.67 -3.44 -0.64
CA CYS A 128 -18.43 -3.21 -2.07
C CYS A 128 -17.71 -4.41 -2.71
N GLY A 129 -16.66 -4.93 -2.06
CA GLY A 129 -15.90 -6.08 -2.54
C GLY A 129 -16.75 -7.35 -2.68
N MET A 130 -17.65 -7.61 -1.72
CA MET A 130 -18.64 -8.68 -1.86
C MET A 130 -19.60 -8.46 -3.04
N GLY A 131 -20.01 -7.21 -3.28
CA GLY A 131 -20.94 -6.86 -4.36
C GLY A 131 -20.32 -6.96 -5.77
N CYS A 132 -19.03 -6.67 -5.93
CA CYS A 132 -18.34 -6.76 -7.22
C CYS A 132 -17.56 -8.08 -7.44
N GLY A 133 -17.49 -8.94 -6.41
CA GLY A 133 -16.73 -10.20 -6.46
C GLY A 133 -15.23 -10.06 -6.19
N GLU A 134 -14.75 -8.86 -5.84
CA GLU A 134 -13.37 -8.60 -5.41
C GLU A 134 -13.31 -8.52 -3.88
N GLU A 135 -13.33 -9.69 -3.23
CA GLU A 135 -13.39 -9.79 -1.78
C GLU A 135 -12.11 -9.23 -1.10
N VAL A 136 -12.32 -8.41 -0.07
CA VAL A 136 -11.26 -7.88 0.79
C VAL A 136 -11.47 -8.35 2.23
N TRP A 137 -10.38 -8.56 2.98
CA TRP A 137 -10.45 -9.01 4.37
C TRP A 137 -9.71 -8.05 5.30
N PRO A 138 -10.35 -7.57 6.40
CA PRO A 138 -9.73 -6.65 7.33
C PRO A 138 -8.60 -7.33 8.11
N MET A 139 -7.45 -6.70 8.17
CA MET A 139 -6.25 -7.16 8.85
C MET A 139 -5.81 -6.14 9.92
N PRO A 140 -5.24 -6.59 11.05
CA PRO A 140 -4.87 -5.70 12.14
C PRO A 140 -3.61 -4.89 11.85
N ILE A 141 -3.56 -3.66 12.35
CA ILE A 141 -2.34 -2.88 12.60
C ILE A 141 -2.30 -2.58 14.10
N GLY A 142 -1.70 -3.47 14.88
CA GLY A 142 -1.43 -3.27 16.32
C GLY A 142 -0.06 -2.64 16.60
N ASP A 143 0.12 -2.10 17.80
CA ASP A 143 1.36 -1.46 18.26
C ASP A 143 2.59 -2.37 18.12
N GLU A 144 2.41 -3.67 18.31
CA GLU A 144 3.46 -4.68 18.15
C GLU A 144 4.03 -4.73 16.72
N HIS A 145 3.25 -4.33 15.72
CA HIS A 145 3.71 -4.23 14.34
C HIS A 145 4.54 -2.98 14.12
N THR A 146 4.11 -1.84 14.66
CA THR A 146 4.83 -0.58 14.60
C THR A 146 6.17 -0.67 15.32
N GLN A 147 6.21 -1.27 16.51
CA GLN A 147 7.45 -1.47 17.28
C GLN A 147 8.47 -2.32 16.51
N LYS A 148 8.03 -3.32 15.74
CA LYS A 148 8.92 -4.12 14.88
C LYS A 148 9.59 -3.32 13.77
N MET A 149 9.01 -2.18 13.38
CA MET A 149 9.55 -1.29 12.36
C MET A 149 10.50 -0.23 12.90
N LYS A 150 10.64 -0.07 14.22
CA LYS A 150 11.56 0.90 14.83
C LYS A 150 12.95 0.29 15.08
N ARG A 151 14.00 1.10 15.00
CA ARG A 151 15.40 0.71 15.25
C ARG A 151 16.22 1.82 15.90
N ASN A 152 17.44 1.47 16.32
CA ASN A 152 18.36 2.40 16.99
C ASN A 152 19.18 3.24 16.00
N LEU A 153 19.43 2.74 14.78
CA LEU A 153 20.28 3.40 13.78
C LEU A 153 19.53 4.40 12.90
N ALA A 154 18.22 4.23 12.78
CA ALA A 154 17.31 5.05 12.00
C ALA A 154 15.93 5.00 12.65
N ASP A 155 15.07 5.97 12.35
CA ASP A 155 13.72 6.05 12.90
C ASP A 155 12.90 4.79 12.59
N LEU A 156 13.07 4.27 11.36
CA LEU A 156 12.40 3.08 10.86
C LEU A 156 13.38 2.12 10.17
N THR A 157 12.95 0.87 10.02
CA THR A 157 13.55 -0.09 9.08
C THR A 157 12.54 -0.49 8.01
N ASN A 158 12.98 -0.75 6.78
CA ASN A 158 12.06 -1.15 5.72
C ASN A 158 11.58 -2.62 5.83
N ALA A 159 12.25 -3.48 6.61
CA ALA A 159 11.85 -4.86 6.80
C ALA A 159 11.99 -5.30 8.26
N ALA A 160 10.89 -5.77 8.84
CA ALA A 160 10.89 -6.35 10.18
C ALA A 160 11.79 -7.60 10.26
N VAL A 161 12.37 -7.84 11.43
CA VAL A 161 13.12 -9.07 11.71
C VAL A 161 12.14 -10.24 11.84
N GLY A 162 12.42 -11.33 11.12
CA GLY A 162 11.59 -12.53 11.11
C GLY A 162 10.49 -12.53 10.04
N ARG A 163 9.73 -13.63 9.98
CA ARG A 163 8.72 -13.87 8.93
C ARG A 163 7.28 -13.60 9.36
N ALA A 164 7.02 -13.50 10.66
CA ALA A 164 5.68 -13.41 11.20
C ALA A 164 5.07 -12.01 11.04
N GLY A 165 3.85 -11.94 10.49
CA GLY A 165 3.10 -10.70 10.37
C GLY A 165 3.61 -9.72 9.30
N GLY A 166 4.31 -10.20 8.27
CA GLY A 166 4.96 -9.36 7.27
C GLY A 166 4.05 -8.34 6.57
N SER A 167 2.76 -8.67 6.38
CA SER A 167 1.77 -7.73 5.83
C SER A 167 1.36 -6.65 6.83
N CYS A 168 1.16 -7.03 8.10
CA CYS A 168 0.80 -6.11 9.16
C CYS A 168 1.94 -5.14 9.48
N THR A 169 3.20 -5.61 9.45
CA THR A 169 4.37 -4.75 9.63
C THR A 169 4.63 -3.83 8.44
N ALA A 170 4.33 -4.29 7.21
CA ALA A 170 4.34 -3.42 6.03
C ALA A 170 3.30 -2.30 6.11
N ALA A 171 2.07 -2.64 6.52
CA ALA A 171 1.02 -1.64 6.74
C ALA A 171 1.38 -0.68 7.89
N ALA A 172 1.96 -1.18 8.97
CA ALA A 172 2.47 -0.35 10.07
C ALA A 172 3.57 0.62 9.60
N PHE A 173 4.50 0.17 8.75
CA PHE A 173 5.50 1.05 8.14
C PHE A 173 4.85 2.19 7.36
N LEU A 174 3.90 1.88 6.46
CA LEU A 174 3.20 2.91 5.67
C LEU A 174 2.40 3.89 6.53
N SER A 175 1.86 3.42 7.66
CA SER A 175 1.12 4.29 8.59
C SER A 175 1.95 5.43 9.18
N GLU A 176 3.28 5.29 9.26
CA GLU A 176 4.19 6.35 9.74
C GLU A 176 4.39 7.50 8.73
N PHE A 177 3.88 7.33 7.50
CA PHE A 177 3.90 8.32 6.41
C PHE A 177 2.53 8.93 6.14
N ILE A 178 1.52 8.54 6.94
CA ILE A 178 0.22 9.22 6.97
C ILE A 178 0.28 10.31 8.02
N GLU A 179 0.04 11.54 7.59
CA GLU A 179 0.12 12.69 8.47
C GLU A 179 -1.25 12.97 9.09
N PRO A 180 -1.29 13.31 10.39
CA PRO A 180 -2.49 13.87 10.97
C PRO A 180 -2.76 15.22 10.27
N LEU A 181 -3.85 15.29 9.49
CA LEU A 181 -4.29 16.53 8.86
C LEU A 181 -4.41 17.63 9.93
N ARG A 182 -3.77 18.79 9.68
CA ARG A 182 -3.69 19.95 10.59
C ARG A 182 -5.04 20.53 11.06
N LEU A 183 -6.18 20.03 10.56
CA LEU A 183 -7.53 20.52 10.85
C LEU A 183 -8.51 19.35 11.06
N HIS A 184 -8.52 18.76 12.27
CA HIS A 184 -9.60 17.94 12.85
C HIS A 184 -10.35 16.91 11.97
N LYS A 185 -9.74 16.36 10.92
CA LYS A 185 -10.35 15.30 10.11
C LYS A 185 -9.31 14.25 9.83
N THR A 186 -9.44 13.09 10.47
CA THR A 186 -8.57 11.93 10.29
C THR A 186 -8.52 11.54 8.81
N THR A 187 -7.34 11.58 8.19
CA THR A 187 -7.12 10.98 6.86
C THR A 187 -7.46 9.50 6.98
N LYS A 188 -8.55 9.09 6.33
CA LYS A 188 -8.95 7.69 6.27
C LYS A 188 -7.98 7.02 5.31
N THR A 189 -7.04 6.25 5.86
CA THR A 189 -6.02 5.57 5.06
C THR A 189 -6.34 4.10 5.01
N ILE A 190 -6.30 3.55 3.80
CA ILE A 190 -6.35 2.12 3.57
C ILE A 190 -5.09 1.68 2.86
N VAL A 191 -4.35 0.78 3.49
CA VAL A 191 -3.31 -0.01 2.83
C VAL A 191 -3.97 -1.26 2.30
N THR A 192 -4.10 -1.38 0.97
CA THR A 192 -4.71 -2.57 0.34
C THR A 192 -3.66 -3.35 -0.42
N LYS A 193 -3.63 -4.68 -0.18
CA LYS A 193 -2.94 -5.62 -1.07
C LYS A 193 -3.90 -6.51 -1.83
N THR A 194 -3.79 -6.55 -3.15
CA THR A 194 -4.38 -7.58 -4.02
C THR A 194 -3.54 -8.85 -4.08
N SER A 195 -4.25 -9.97 -4.14
CA SER A 195 -3.70 -11.28 -4.41
C SER A 195 -3.13 -11.36 -5.83
N ARG A 196 -2.16 -12.26 -6.04
CA ARG A 196 -1.66 -12.54 -7.40
C ARG A 196 -2.83 -13.05 -8.22
N GLY A 197 -3.04 -12.47 -9.40
CA GLY A 197 -4.06 -12.88 -10.34
C GLY A 197 -3.86 -14.33 -10.78
N GLY A 198 -4.42 -15.27 -10.02
CA GLY A 198 -4.83 -16.55 -10.56
C GLY A 198 -6.04 -16.27 -11.43
N ALA A 199 -5.86 -16.26 -12.75
CA ALA A 199 -6.97 -16.27 -13.69
C ALA A 199 -7.92 -17.37 -13.24
N SER A 200 -9.09 -16.99 -12.70
CA SER A 200 -10.17 -17.93 -12.46
C SER A 200 -10.44 -18.58 -13.81
N LYS A 201 -10.02 -19.84 -13.96
CA LYS A 201 -10.52 -20.71 -15.01
C LYS A 201 -12.03 -20.74 -14.77
N ARG A 202 -12.76 -19.88 -15.49
CA ARG A 202 -14.22 -19.98 -15.61
C ARG A 202 -14.50 -21.44 -15.89
N ARG A 203 -15.11 -22.14 -14.93
CA ARG A 203 -15.70 -23.45 -15.16
C ARG A 203 -16.73 -23.24 -16.26
N LYS A 204 -16.37 -23.60 -17.50
CA LYS A 204 -17.36 -23.95 -18.51
C LYS A 204 -18.04 -25.20 -18.00
N HIS A 205 -19.19 -25.05 -17.37
CA HIS A 205 -20.17 -26.11 -17.31
C HIS A 205 -21.43 -25.60 -18.02
N SER A 206 -21.60 -26.20 -19.20
CA SER A 206 -22.84 -26.61 -19.87
C SER A 206 -24.10 -26.51 -19.04
#